data_AF-A0A7Y8S2Y6-F1
#
_entry.id   AF-A0A7Y8S2Y6-F1
#
_cell.length_a   1.000
_cell.length_b   1.000
_cell.length_c   1.000
_cell.angle_alpha   90.00
_cell.angle_beta   90.00
_cell.angle_gamma   90.00
#
_symmetry.space_group_name_H-M   'P 1'
#
loop_
_entity.id
_entity.type
_entity.pdbx_description
1 polymer ?
#
loop_
_entity_poly.entity_id
_entity_poly.type
_entity_poly.pdbx_seq_one_letter_code
_entity_poly.pdbx_strand_id
1 'polypeptide(L)' 'MNTIAFEEVGQAINNWYKVIKQHDFSKAAAMREEIENTLPNMAENQTVLLYFNLIDS' A
#
# COMPACT_ATOMS: atom_id res chain seq x y z
N MET A 1 -16.20 12.31 -7.93
CA MET A 1 -15.54 11.37 -7.01
C MET A 1 -14.20 11.96 -6.64
N ASN A 2 -13.89 12.04 -5.34
CA ASN A 2 -12.57 12.49 -4.89
C ASN A 2 -11.64 11.28 -4.94
N THR A 3 -10.68 11.28 -5.85
CA THR A 3 -9.64 10.26 -5.94
C THR A 3 -8.63 10.47 -4.81
N ILE A 4 -8.12 9.40 -4.24
CA ILE A 4 -7.06 9.43 -3.23
C ILE A 4 -5.74 9.82 -3.91
N ALA A 5 -4.95 10.71 -3.31
CA ALA A 5 -3.65 11.08 -3.88
C ALA A 5 -2.71 9.86 -3.87
N PHE A 6 -1.97 9.65 -4.96
CA PHE A 6 -1.09 8.47 -5.06
C PHE A 6 0.06 8.53 -4.04
N GLU A 7 0.45 9.71 -3.61
CA GLU A 7 1.45 9.93 -2.56
C GLU A 7 0.97 9.38 -1.20
N GLU A 8 -0.32 9.49 -0.89
CA GLU A 8 -0.91 8.95 0.34
C GLU A 8 -0.84 7.41 0.35
N VAL A 9 -1.19 6.79 -0.78
CA VAL A 9 -1.11 5.33 -0.96
C VAL A 9 0.35 4.85 -0.96
N GLY A 10 1.25 5.58 -1.63
CA GLY A 10 2.68 5.30 -1.60
C GLY A 10 3.27 5.35 -0.19
N GLN A 11 2.83 6.32 0.63
CA GLN A 11 3.24 6.42 2.03
C GLN A 11 2.69 5.24 2.88
N ALA A 12 1.47 4.77 2.60
CA ALA A 12 0.93 3.58 3.25
C ALA A 12 1.75 2.33 2.93
N ILE A 13 2.12 2.11 1.67
CA ILE A 13 2.98 1.00 1.22
C ILE A 13 4.37 1.08 1.89
N ASN A 14 4.97 2.28 1.98
CA ASN A 14 6.23 2.48 2.69
C ASN A 14 6.15 2.09 4.17
N ASN A 15 5.04 2.43 4.84
CA ASN A 15 4.82 2.08 6.23
C ASN A 15 4.60 0.56 6.39
N TRP A 16 3.85 -0.05 5.48
CA TRP A 16 3.66 -1.50 5.44
C TRP A 16 4.99 -2.24 5.30
N TYR A 17 5.86 -1.80 4.39
CA TYR A 17 7.19 -2.37 4.23
C TYR A 17 8.04 -2.29 5.52
N LYS A 18 7.95 -1.19 6.28
CA LYS A 18 8.63 -1.08 7.59
C LYS A 18 8.09 -2.10 8.61
N VAL A 19 6.78 -2.34 8.61
CA VAL A 19 6.14 -3.32 9.52
C VAL A 19 6.53 -4.74 9.14
N ILE A 20 6.59 -5.08 7.85
CA ILE A 20 7.12 -6.37 7.36
C ILE A 20 8.54 -6.59 7.90
N LYS A 21 9.40 -5.58 7.81
CA LYS A 21 10.80 -5.64 8.31
C LYS A 21 10.89 -5.83 9.83
N GLN A 22 9.84 -5.49 10.57
CA GLN A 22 9.74 -5.69 12.02
C GLN A 22 9.19 -7.07 12.40
N HIS A 23 8.79 -7.91 11.42
CA HIS A 23 8.19 -9.23 11.61
C HIS A 23 6.86 -9.20 12.38
N ASP A 24 6.17 -8.06 12.39
CA ASP A 24 4.81 -7.96 12.93
C ASP A 24 3.80 -8.38 11.85
N PHE A 25 3.66 -9.70 11.67
CA PHE A 25 2.85 -10.29 10.61
C PHE A 25 1.37 -9.95 10.71
N SER A 26 0.83 -9.86 11.94
CA SER A 26 -0.57 -9.52 12.18
C SER A 26 -0.86 -8.10 11.70
N LYS A 27 0.00 -7.15 12.05
CA LYS A 27 -0.14 -5.76 11.60
C LYS A 27 0.13 -5.62 10.10
N ALA A 28 1.12 -6.35 9.57
CA ALA A 28 1.41 -6.34 8.14
C ALA A 28 0.21 -6.85 7.32
N ALA A 29 -0.49 -7.89 7.77
CA ALA A 29 -1.67 -8.41 7.10
C ALA A 29 -2.83 -7.39 7.10
N ALA A 30 -3.09 -6.74 8.24
CA ALA A 30 -4.12 -5.70 8.32
C ALA A 30 -3.83 -4.51 7.39
N MET A 31 -2.57 -4.04 7.36
CA MET A 31 -2.17 -2.94 6.48
C MET A 31 -2.25 -3.32 4.99
N ARG A 32 -1.96 -4.58 4.64
CA ARG A 32 -2.09 -5.08 3.27
C ARG A 32 -3.54 -4.98 2.78
N GLU A 33 -4.49 -5.46 3.60
CA GLU A 33 -5.91 -5.41 3.29
C GLU A 33 -6.41 -3.96 3.11
N GLU A 34 -5.99 -3.05 3.99
CA GLU A 34 -6.30 -1.62 3.85
C GLU A 34 -5.78 -1.05 2.53
N ILE A 35 -4.52 -1.32 2.18
CA ILE A 35 -3.91 -0.86 0.92
C ILE A 35 -4.68 -1.42 -0.29
N GLU A 36 -4.99 -2.72 -0.32
CA GLU A 36 -5.75 -3.36 -1.41
C GLU A 36 -7.10 -2.69 -1.66
N ASN A 37 -7.82 -2.32 -0.58
CA ASN A 37 -9.09 -1.61 -0.67
C ASN A 37 -8.94 -0.15 -1.15
N THR A 38 -7.75 0.43 -1.01
CA THR A 38 -7.45 1.82 -1.33
C THR A 38 -7.00 1.98 -2.79
N LEU A 39 -6.28 0.99 -3.34
CA LEU A 39 -5.73 1.00 -4.70
C LEU A 39 -6.75 1.36 -5.80
N PRO A 40 -7.99 0.81 -5.84
CA PRO A 40 -8.96 1.16 -6.88
C PRO A 40 -9.44 2.62 -6.87
N ASN A 41 -9.27 3.31 -5.73
CA ASN A 41 -9.71 4.69 -5.52
C ASN A 41 -8.57 5.72 -5.62
N MET A 42 -7.35 5.25 -5.87
CA MET A 42 -6.16 6.09 -6.04
C MET A 42 -6.17 6.79 -7.40
N ALA A 43 -5.68 8.04 -7.45
CA ALA A 43 -5.31 8.68 -8.70
C ALA A 43 -4.34 7.80 -9.49
N GLU A 44 -4.55 7.68 -10.80
CA GLU A 44 -3.79 6.74 -11.62
C GLU A 44 -2.27 6.93 -11.49
N ASN A 45 -1.59 5.89 -11.01
CA ASN A 45 -0.14 5.88 -10.89
C ASN A 45 0.39 4.44 -10.96
N GLN A 46 0.94 4.07 -12.12
CA GLN A 46 1.47 2.73 -12.35
C GLN A 46 2.71 2.41 -11.49
N THR A 47 3.50 3.42 -11.12
CA THR A 47 4.69 3.24 -10.28
C THR A 47 4.28 2.79 -8.88
N VAL A 48 3.23 3.36 -8.30
CA VAL A 48 2.73 2.96 -6.98
C VAL A 48 2.12 1.56 -7.02
N LEU A 49 1.37 1.22 -8.08
CA LEU A 49 0.85 -0.14 -8.27
C LEU A 49 1.97 -1.17 -8.39
N LEU A 50 3.00 -0.88 -9.19
CA LEU A 50 4.16 -1.75 -9.32
C LEU A 50 4.90 -1.91 -7.98
N TYR A 51 5.05 -0.82 -7.23
CA TYR A 51 5.72 -0.86 -5.93
C TYR A 51 5.00 -1.77 -4.93
N PHE A 52 3.66 -1.70 -4.87
CA PHE A 52 2.85 -2.63 -4.07
C PHE A 52 3.10 -4.09 -4.48
N ASN A 53 2.97 -4.40 -5.77
CA ASN A 53 3.11 -5.77 -6.28
C ASN A 53 4.50 -6.36 -6.00
N LEU A 54 5.56 -5.56 -6.03
CA LEU A 54 6.93 -6.01 -5.75
C LEU A 54 7.13 -6.42 -4.29
N ILE A 55 6.41 -5.81 -3.35
CA ILE A 55 6.48 -6.18 -1.92
C ILE A 55 5.58 -7.38 -1.63
N ASP A 56 4.45 -7.51 -2.33
CA ASP A 56 3.45 -8.56 -2.13
C ASP A 56 3.79 -9.91 -2.77
N SER A 57 4.85 -9.97 -3.59
CA SER A 57 5.26 -11.16 -4.35
C SER A 57 5.86 -12.29 -3.50
#